data_AF-A0A090Q9J8-F1
#
_entry.id   AF-A0A090Q9J8-F1
#
_cell.length_a   1.000
_cell.length_b   1.000
_cell.length_c   1.000
_cell.angle_alpha   90.00
_cell.angle_beta   90.00
_cell.angle_gamma   90.00
#
_symmetry.space_group_name_H-M   'P 1'
#
loop_
_entity.id
_entity.type
_entity.pdbx_description
1 polymer ?
#
loop_
_entity_poly.entity_id
_entity_poly.type
_entity_poly.pdbx_seq_one_letter_code
_entity_poly.pdbx_strand_id
1 'polypeptide(L)'
;MNSTNTSSQTSERKKSCVNCGAELTYEPGTDLITCDYCGHQETIEQSEQLFQELELHKYLQEMGAQSHSMEISMLHCKNCGGANQHIEESYKSLHCVYCTMPLIIEDSYQEDWIVPGAVLPFKLDQKKAHQIFKKWVDGLWWAPNNLQRATINPEFTKGLYVPYWTFDAQLVADYEGQRGDYYYVTKTVGSGKNKRTVQERRTSWSPAAGTINGFVDDTLVKATKQRGSQIPREVSNWNLDGLKNFDTKYLAGYVTEKYTIPLRDGHLVANKEAER
;
A
#
# COMPACT_ATOMS: atom_id res chain seq x y z
N MET A 1 16.22 -1.07 45.76
CA MET A 1 16.64 -2.05 44.74
C MET A 1 15.60 -2.00 43.63
N ASN A 2 15.72 -1.06 42.70
CA ASN A 2 14.81 -0.94 41.56
C ASN A 2 15.66 -1.09 40.29
N SER A 3 15.54 -2.26 39.69
CA SER A 3 16.16 -2.63 38.42
C SER A 3 15.57 -1.76 37.32
N THR A 4 16.38 -0.84 36.79
CA THR A 4 16.08 -0.13 35.56
C THR A 4 16.18 -1.11 34.40
N ASN A 5 15.03 -1.44 33.81
CA ASN A 5 14.93 -2.26 32.62
C ASN A 5 15.31 -1.39 31.42
N THR A 6 16.56 -1.48 30.97
CA THR A 6 17.06 -0.78 29.80
C THR A 6 16.54 -1.49 28.55
N SER A 7 15.51 -0.95 27.90
CA SER A 7 15.06 -1.44 26.60
C SER A 7 16.16 -1.18 25.56
N SER A 8 16.75 -2.27 25.08
CA SER A 8 17.67 -2.32 23.95
C SER A 8 17.09 -1.59 22.74
N GLN A 9 17.51 -0.35 22.49
CA GLN A 9 17.36 0.29 21.18
C GLN A 9 18.38 -0.37 20.25
N THR A 10 17.95 -1.42 19.55
CA THR A 10 18.73 -2.06 18.51
C THR A 10 18.74 -1.11 17.32
N SER A 11 19.80 -0.31 17.19
CA SER A 11 20.13 0.37 15.93
C SER A 11 20.22 -0.70 14.83
N GLU A 12 19.21 -0.76 13.96
CA GLU A 12 19.17 -1.68 12.82
C GLU A 12 20.19 -1.25 11.75
N ARG A 13 21.47 -1.52 12.02
CA ARG A 13 22.47 -1.61 10.95
C ARG A 13 22.11 -2.86 10.13
N LYS A 14 21.67 -2.67 8.88
CA LYS A 14 21.32 -3.75 7.94
C LYS A 14 22.44 -4.80 7.91
N LYS A 15 22.07 -6.08 8.01
CA LYS A 15 23.01 -7.21 7.99
C LYS A 15 23.50 -7.45 6.56
N SER A 16 24.78 -7.19 6.30
CA SER A 16 25.46 -7.69 5.11
C SER A 16 25.44 -9.23 5.09
N CYS A 17 25.50 -9.83 3.91
CA CYS A 17 25.57 -11.28 3.74
C CYS A 17 26.65 -11.88 4.63
N VAL A 18 26.26 -12.81 5.51
CA VAL A 18 27.19 -13.42 6.48
C VAL A 18 28.32 -14.22 5.82
N ASN A 19 28.14 -14.66 4.57
CA ASN A 19 29.11 -15.48 3.85
C ASN A 19 30.17 -14.64 3.11
N CYS A 20 29.80 -13.48 2.56
CA CYS A 20 30.71 -12.71 1.68
C CYS A 20 30.71 -11.19 1.91
N GLY A 21 29.86 -10.68 2.80
CA GLY A 21 29.73 -9.25 3.08
C GLY A 21 29.03 -8.43 2.00
N ALA A 22 28.60 -9.04 0.90
CA ALA A 22 27.79 -8.36 -0.11
C ALA A 22 26.37 -8.09 0.37
N GLU A 23 25.63 -7.30 -0.39
CA GLU A 23 24.25 -6.96 -0.10
C GLU A 23 23.32 -8.17 -0.28
N LEU A 24 22.23 -8.17 0.50
CA LEU A 24 21.13 -9.12 0.40
C LEU A 24 19.94 -8.37 -0.20
N THR A 25 19.23 -9.01 -1.13
CA THR A 25 18.03 -8.48 -1.78
C THR A 25 16.83 -9.36 -1.45
N TYR A 26 15.66 -8.76 -1.30
CA TYR A 26 14.43 -9.51 -1.07
C TYR A 26 14.02 -10.28 -2.33
N GLU A 27 13.64 -11.55 -2.18
CA GLU A 27 13.11 -12.37 -3.28
C GLU A 27 11.56 -12.36 -3.30
N PRO A 28 10.94 -11.63 -4.24
CA PRO A 28 9.49 -11.44 -4.26
C PRO A 28 8.69 -12.73 -4.39
N GLY A 29 7.59 -12.82 -3.65
CA GLY A 29 6.73 -13.99 -3.61
C GLY A 29 7.19 -15.06 -2.63
N THR A 30 8.32 -14.84 -1.96
CA THR A 30 8.88 -15.73 -0.95
C THR A 30 9.06 -15.00 0.38
N ASP A 31 9.53 -15.72 1.40
CA ASP A 31 10.02 -15.15 2.66
C ASP A 31 11.56 -15.29 2.73
N LEU A 32 12.27 -15.02 1.62
CA LEU A 32 13.72 -15.14 1.50
C LEU A 32 14.39 -13.81 1.16
N ILE A 33 15.59 -13.61 1.68
CA ILE A 33 16.57 -12.67 1.13
C ILE A 33 17.75 -13.45 0.55
N THR A 34 18.24 -13.00 -0.61
CA THR A 34 19.26 -13.69 -1.38
C THR A 34 20.44 -12.76 -1.65
N CYS A 35 21.65 -13.30 -1.60
CA CYS A 35 22.86 -12.62 -1.99
C CYS A 35 23.15 -12.87 -3.46
N ASP A 36 23.01 -11.86 -4.32
CA ASP A 36 23.27 -12.00 -5.76
C ASP A 36 24.74 -12.31 -6.10
N TYR A 37 25.67 -12.06 -5.16
CA TYR A 37 27.10 -12.31 -5.37
C TYR A 37 27.52 -13.76 -5.11
N CYS A 38 27.10 -14.33 -3.97
CA CYS A 38 27.54 -15.68 -3.56
C CYS A 38 26.43 -16.72 -3.51
N GLY A 39 25.17 -16.33 -3.74
CA GLY A 39 24.01 -17.21 -3.70
C GLY A 39 23.55 -17.63 -2.30
N HIS A 40 24.11 -17.03 -1.24
CA HIS A 40 23.62 -17.27 0.12
C HIS A 40 22.16 -16.81 0.27
N GLN A 41 21.35 -17.57 1.00
CA GLN A 41 19.95 -17.27 1.25
C GLN A 41 19.67 -17.31 2.76
N GLU A 42 18.84 -16.38 3.21
CA GLU A 42 18.33 -16.31 4.57
C GLU A 42 16.81 -16.24 4.55
N THR A 43 16.16 -16.89 5.51
CA THR A 43 14.70 -16.82 5.66
C THR A 43 14.31 -15.64 6.54
N ILE A 44 13.30 -14.89 6.11
CA ILE A 44 12.67 -13.84 6.89
C ILE A 44 11.72 -14.52 7.87
N GLU A 45 12.20 -14.71 9.11
CA GLU A 45 11.38 -15.27 10.18
C GLU A 45 10.21 -14.33 10.50
N GLN A 46 9.01 -14.90 10.53
CA GLN A 46 7.80 -14.20 10.92
C GLN A 46 7.45 -14.59 12.34
N SER A 47 7.23 -13.60 13.21
CA SER A 47 6.58 -13.85 14.50
C SER A 47 5.19 -14.45 14.26
N GLU A 48 4.83 -15.46 15.04
CA GLU A 48 3.47 -16.04 15.03
C GLU A 48 2.40 -15.03 15.51
N GLN A 49 2.82 -14.02 16.27
CA GLN A 49 1.95 -12.95 16.72
C GLN A 49 1.73 -11.96 15.58
N LEU A 50 0.47 -11.81 15.14
CA LEU A 50 0.07 -10.78 14.18
C LEU A 50 0.41 -9.39 14.71
N PHE A 51 0.70 -8.46 13.80
CA PHE A 51 0.96 -7.06 14.15
C PHE A 51 -0.23 -6.52 14.94
N GLN A 52 0.07 -5.77 16.00
CA GLN A 52 -0.95 -5.26 16.90
C GLN A 52 -1.50 -3.94 16.36
N GLU A 53 -2.81 -3.87 16.15
CA GLU A 53 -3.52 -2.62 15.93
C GLU A 53 -3.41 -1.70 17.15
N LEU A 54 -3.18 -0.43 16.87
CA LEU A 54 -2.82 0.56 17.88
C LEU A 54 -4.05 1.39 18.22
N GLU A 55 -4.31 1.59 19.52
CA GLU A 55 -5.43 2.41 19.96
C GLU A 55 -5.24 3.87 19.53
N LEU A 56 -6.07 4.33 18.59
CA LEU A 56 -5.93 5.62 17.93
C LEU A 56 -5.86 6.80 18.92
N HIS A 57 -6.77 6.86 19.91
CA HIS A 57 -6.86 7.99 20.83
C HIS A 57 -5.60 8.15 21.66
N LYS A 58 -5.07 7.04 22.17
CA LYS A 58 -3.81 6.99 22.90
C LYS A 58 -2.65 7.49 22.04
N TYR A 59 -2.55 6.99 20.81
CA TYR A 59 -1.50 7.39 19.87
C TYR A 59 -1.64 8.83 19.38
N LEU A 60 -2.83 9.41 19.35
CA LEU A 60 -3.01 10.84 19.05
C LEU A 60 -2.66 11.77 20.23
N GLN A 61 -2.81 11.30 21.47
CA GLN A 61 -2.64 12.11 22.70
C GLN A 61 -1.27 11.98 23.34
N GLU A 62 -0.79 10.75 23.54
CA GLU A 62 0.46 10.46 24.26
C GLU A 62 1.69 10.49 23.35
N MET A 63 1.46 10.25 22.06
CA MET A 63 2.49 10.05 21.07
C MET A 63 2.32 11.14 20.00
N GLY A 64 2.90 12.32 20.25
CA GLY A 64 3.33 13.17 19.12
C GLY A 64 4.04 12.26 18.10
N ALA A 65 3.85 12.51 16.80
CA ALA A 65 3.95 11.59 15.64
C ALA A 65 5.19 10.65 15.47
N GLN A 66 5.98 10.34 16.51
CA GLN A 66 7.34 9.79 16.45
C GLN A 66 7.64 8.74 17.53
N SER A 67 6.64 8.23 18.26
CA SER A 67 6.94 7.33 19.40
C SER A 67 7.52 5.96 19.06
N HIS A 68 7.53 5.59 17.77
CA HIS A 68 8.26 4.47 17.20
C HIS A 68 9.01 4.94 15.96
N SER A 69 9.75 6.05 16.07
CA SER A 69 10.67 6.46 15.02
C SER A 69 12.04 5.80 15.18
N MET A 70 12.63 5.44 14.05
CA MET A 70 14.06 5.17 13.93
C MET A 70 14.69 6.22 13.04
N GLU A 71 15.96 6.55 13.29
CA GLU A 71 16.70 7.48 12.45
C GLU A 71 17.14 6.75 11.17
N ILE A 72 16.78 7.30 10.00
CA ILE A 72 17.17 6.76 8.70
C ILE A 72 17.82 7.83 7.83
N SER A 73 18.66 7.39 6.89
CA SER A 73 19.27 8.27 5.88
C SER A 73 18.34 8.43 4.67
N MET A 74 18.05 9.68 4.32
CA MET A 74 17.12 10.05 3.25
C MET A 74 17.80 10.88 2.18
N LEU A 75 17.40 10.68 0.92
CA LEU A 75 17.71 11.60 -0.20
C LEU A 75 16.49 12.35 -0.66
N HIS A 76 16.71 13.64 -0.91
CA HIS A 76 15.72 14.53 -1.49
C HIS A 76 16.01 14.80 -2.97
N CYS A 77 15.09 14.43 -3.85
CA CYS A 77 15.21 14.76 -5.27
C CYS A 77 14.81 16.21 -5.56
N LYS A 78 15.78 17.05 -5.89
CA LYS A 78 15.59 18.49 -6.22
C LYS A 78 14.82 18.73 -7.53
N ASN A 79 14.70 17.74 -8.42
CA ASN A 79 14.14 17.93 -9.77
C ASN A 79 12.65 17.57 -9.91
N CYS A 80 12.19 16.49 -9.28
CA CYS A 80 10.79 16.05 -9.43
C CYS A 80 9.84 16.61 -8.35
N GLY A 81 10.24 17.69 -7.67
CA GLY A 81 9.44 18.32 -6.63
C GLY A 81 9.57 17.66 -5.25
N GLY A 82 10.72 17.04 -4.96
CA GLY A 82 11.08 16.69 -3.59
C GLY A 82 10.73 15.28 -3.13
N ALA A 83 10.85 14.30 -4.03
CA ALA A 83 10.74 12.89 -3.65
C ALA A 83 11.79 12.55 -2.59
N ASN A 84 11.31 12.10 -1.42
CA ASN A 84 12.14 11.61 -0.33
C ASN A 84 12.21 10.09 -0.45
N GLN A 85 13.40 9.58 -0.72
CA GLN A 85 13.65 8.14 -0.88
C GLN A 85 14.65 7.70 0.16
N HIS A 86 14.34 6.59 0.83
CA HIS A 86 15.30 5.94 1.70
C HIS A 86 16.47 5.40 0.87
N ILE A 87 17.69 5.60 1.38
CA ILE A 87 18.93 5.13 0.78
C ILE A 87 19.35 3.86 1.50
N GLU A 88 19.73 2.81 0.77
CA GLU A 88 20.57 1.77 1.38
C GLU A 88 22.01 2.30 1.47
N GLU A 89 22.68 2.13 2.61
CA GLU A 89 24.04 2.66 2.89
C GLU A 89 25.10 2.21 1.86
N SER A 90 24.82 1.18 1.06
CA SER A 90 25.69 0.59 0.03
C SER A 90 25.62 1.24 -1.35
N TYR A 91 24.59 2.03 -1.68
CA TYR A 91 24.53 2.64 -3.01
C TYR A 91 25.49 3.82 -3.10
N LYS A 92 26.42 3.78 -4.07
CA LYS A 92 27.32 4.89 -4.44
C LYS A 92 26.71 5.87 -5.46
N SER A 93 25.59 5.49 -6.07
CA SER A 93 24.80 6.35 -6.94
C SER A 93 23.37 5.83 -6.97
N LEU A 94 22.41 6.63 -6.54
CA LEU A 94 20.99 6.32 -6.63
C LEU A 94 20.36 7.11 -7.77
N HIS A 95 19.36 6.54 -8.44
CA HIS A 95 18.52 7.30 -9.36
C HIS A 95 17.16 7.49 -8.69
N CYS A 96 16.58 8.67 -8.81
CA CYS A 96 15.24 8.94 -8.31
C CYS A 96 14.24 7.97 -8.96
N VAL A 97 13.46 7.24 -8.16
CA VAL A 97 12.44 6.29 -8.66
C VAL A 97 11.39 6.92 -9.59
N TYR A 98 11.19 8.24 -9.49
CA TYR A 98 10.18 8.95 -10.26
C TYR A 98 10.68 9.61 -11.54
N CYS A 99 11.83 10.27 -11.49
CA CYS A 99 12.33 11.05 -12.63
C CYS A 99 13.67 10.53 -13.16
N THR A 100 14.20 9.44 -12.59
CA THR A 100 15.47 8.82 -12.97
C THR A 100 16.68 9.74 -12.89
N MET A 101 16.57 10.90 -12.23
CA MET A 101 17.71 11.80 -12.05
C MET A 101 18.67 11.20 -11.01
N PRO A 102 19.99 11.24 -11.24
CA PRO A 102 20.96 10.82 -10.23
C PRO A 102 20.79 11.63 -8.95
N LEU A 103 20.83 10.94 -7.81
CA LEU A 103 20.82 11.47 -6.47
C LEU A 103 22.25 11.38 -5.89
N ILE A 104 22.65 12.44 -5.21
CA ILE A 104 24.00 12.63 -4.66
C ILE A 104 23.93 12.25 -3.18
N ILE A 105 24.70 11.24 -2.75
CA ILE A 105 24.62 10.71 -1.37
C ILE A 105 25.08 11.72 -0.33
N GLU A 106 25.96 12.64 -0.73
CA GLU A 106 26.42 13.75 0.10
C GLU A 106 25.30 14.74 0.44
N ASP A 107 24.19 14.75 -0.34
CA ASP A 107 22.97 15.49 -0.02
C ASP A 107 22.05 14.71 0.97
N SER A 108 22.49 13.55 1.46
CA SER A 108 21.70 12.77 2.42
C SER A 108 21.63 13.47 3.78
N TYR A 109 20.49 13.27 4.44
CA TYR A 109 20.25 13.80 5.77
C TYR A 109 19.57 12.73 6.62
N GLN A 110 19.77 12.81 7.93
CA GLN A 110 19.11 11.92 8.87
C GLN A 110 17.73 12.45 9.22
N GLU A 111 16.77 11.56 9.33
CA GLU A 111 15.41 11.91 9.69
C GLU A 111 14.73 10.79 10.48
N ASP A 112 13.83 11.19 11.38
CA ASP A 112 12.94 10.27 12.05
C ASP A 112 11.98 9.59 11.06
N TRP A 113 11.98 8.27 11.06
CA TRP A 113 11.08 7.45 10.28
C TRP A 113 10.21 6.61 11.17
N ILE A 114 8.91 6.83 11.07
CA ILE A 114 7.90 6.01 11.73
C ILE A 114 8.02 4.59 11.20
N VAL A 115 8.37 3.66 12.08
CA VAL A 115 8.45 2.24 11.76
C VAL A 115 7.04 1.71 11.52
N PRO A 116 6.73 1.16 10.33
CA PRO A 116 5.43 0.56 10.06
C PRO A 116 5.14 -0.64 10.98
N GLY A 117 3.87 -0.89 11.28
CA GLY A 117 3.47 -2.12 11.99
C GLY A 117 3.49 -3.37 11.09
N ALA A 118 3.22 -3.19 9.80
CA ALA A 118 3.13 -4.26 8.82
C ALA A 118 3.71 -3.84 7.46
N VAL A 119 4.03 -4.85 6.64
CA VAL A 119 4.43 -4.68 5.23
C VAL A 119 3.63 -5.64 4.37
N LEU A 120 3.27 -5.23 3.16
CA LEU A 120 2.69 -6.10 2.15
C LEU A 120 3.79 -6.48 1.15
N PRO A 121 4.43 -7.67 1.26
CA PRO A 121 5.59 -7.99 0.44
C PRO A 121 5.23 -8.11 -1.05
N PHE A 122 6.14 -7.70 -1.92
CA PHE A 122 5.99 -7.93 -3.35
C PHE A 122 5.80 -9.42 -3.65
N LYS A 123 4.74 -9.77 -4.38
CA LYS A 123 4.46 -11.15 -4.83
C LYS A 123 5.07 -11.46 -6.20
N LEU A 124 5.45 -10.43 -6.94
CA LEU A 124 5.95 -10.54 -8.31
C LEU A 124 7.32 -9.91 -8.38
N ASP A 125 8.26 -10.63 -8.97
CA ASP A 125 9.55 -10.05 -9.32
C ASP A 125 9.41 -9.04 -10.48
N GLN A 126 10.47 -8.27 -10.70
CA GLN A 126 10.53 -7.25 -11.74
C GLN A 126 10.27 -7.81 -13.14
N LYS A 127 10.82 -8.99 -13.45
CA LYS A 127 10.72 -9.60 -14.78
C LYS A 127 9.27 -9.98 -15.07
N LYS A 128 8.61 -10.63 -14.12
CA LYS A 128 7.21 -11.05 -14.21
C LYS A 128 6.27 -9.84 -14.24
N ALA A 129 6.51 -8.83 -13.41
CA ALA A 129 5.75 -7.59 -13.44
C ALA A 129 5.86 -6.89 -14.80
N HIS A 130 7.08 -6.78 -15.35
CA HIS A 130 7.32 -6.20 -16.66
C HIS A 130 6.66 -7.00 -17.79
N GLN A 131 6.71 -8.33 -17.75
CA GLN A 131 6.04 -9.20 -18.72
C GLN A 131 4.52 -9.03 -18.72
N ILE A 132 3.90 -8.94 -17.54
CA ILE A 132 2.46 -8.69 -17.42
C ILE A 132 2.10 -7.33 -18.01
N PHE A 133 2.88 -6.29 -17.65
CA PHE A 133 2.71 -4.94 -18.19
C PHE A 133 2.84 -4.94 -19.73
N LYS A 134 3.91 -5.53 -20.26
CA LYS A 134 4.15 -5.61 -21.70
C LYS A 134 3.01 -6.33 -22.43
N LYS A 135 2.58 -7.48 -21.91
CA LYS A 135 1.46 -8.25 -22.50
C LYS A 135 0.16 -7.44 -22.56
N TRP A 136 -0.11 -6.65 -21.51
CA TRP A 136 -1.27 -5.75 -21.51
C TRP A 136 -1.15 -4.65 -22.59
N VAL A 137 0.01 -3.98 -22.69
CA VAL A 137 0.24 -2.94 -23.71
C VAL A 137 0.14 -3.50 -25.13
N ASP A 138 0.73 -4.66 -25.38
CA ASP A 138 0.69 -5.33 -26.69
C ASP A 138 -0.73 -5.73 -27.12
N GLY A 139 -1.67 -5.86 -26.16
CA GLY A 139 -3.08 -6.14 -26.41
C GLY A 139 -3.94 -4.91 -26.77
N LEU A 140 -3.38 -3.70 -26.68
CA LEU A 140 -4.10 -2.46 -26.98
C LEU A 140 -3.99 -2.12 -28.47
N TRP A 141 -5.12 -2.05 -29.18
CA TRP A 141 -5.15 -1.68 -30.61
C TRP A 141 -4.45 -0.33 -30.87
N TRP A 142 -4.61 0.64 -29.96
CA TRP A 142 -3.98 1.96 -30.08
C TRP A 142 -3.19 2.34 -28.83
N ALA A 143 -2.21 1.52 -28.44
CA ALA A 143 -1.26 1.90 -27.39
C ALA A 143 -0.50 3.19 -27.78
N PRO A 144 -0.48 4.24 -26.95
CA PRO A 144 0.32 5.43 -27.21
C PRO A 144 1.82 5.11 -27.36
N ASN A 145 2.54 5.84 -28.24
CA ASN A 145 3.96 5.56 -28.51
C ASN A 145 4.86 5.58 -27.27
N ASN A 146 4.59 6.48 -26.31
CA ASN A 146 5.34 6.54 -25.05
C ASN A 146 5.12 5.28 -24.20
N LEU A 147 3.89 4.77 -24.19
CA LEU A 147 3.54 3.55 -23.47
C LEU A 147 4.21 2.33 -24.10
N GLN A 148 4.22 2.24 -25.43
CA GLN A 148 4.93 1.16 -26.14
C GLN A 148 6.44 1.21 -25.86
N ARG A 149 7.06 2.41 -25.89
CA ARG A 149 8.48 2.58 -25.56
C ARG A 149 8.83 2.12 -24.15
N ALA A 150 7.93 2.30 -23.18
CA ALA A 150 8.12 1.83 -21.82
C ALA A 150 8.20 0.28 -21.71
N THR A 151 7.67 -0.46 -22.70
CA THR A 151 7.76 -1.93 -22.73
C THR A 151 9.09 -2.49 -23.25
N ILE A 152 9.99 -1.63 -23.74
CA ILE A 152 11.24 -2.08 -24.39
C ILE A 152 12.28 -2.48 -23.35
N ASN A 153 12.40 -1.71 -22.26
CA ASN A 153 13.45 -1.91 -21.26
C ASN A 153 12.85 -2.25 -19.88
N PRO A 154 13.03 -3.48 -19.39
CA PRO A 154 12.60 -3.91 -18.06
C PRO A 154 13.19 -3.08 -16.92
N GLU A 155 14.35 -2.47 -17.11
CA GLU A 155 15.03 -1.71 -16.06
C GLU A 155 14.23 -0.51 -15.57
N PHE A 156 13.32 0.03 -16.36
CA PHE A 156 12.44 1.13 -15.93
C PHE A 156 11.21 0.67 -15.16
N THR A 157 10.98 -0.64 -15.05
CA THR A 157 10.00 -1.21 -14.11
C THR A 157 10.68 -1.31 -12.75
N LYS A 158 10.38 -0.40 -11.83
CA LYS A 158 10.93 -0.37 -10.46
C LYS A 158 9.83 -0.66 -9.44
N GLY A 159 10.17 -1.37 -8.36
CA GLY A 159 9.30 -1.54 -7.21
C GLY A 159 9.43 -0.36 -6.25
N LEU A 160 8.31 0.03 -5.64
CA LEU A 160 8.22 1.13 -4.69
C LEU A 160 7.27 0.75 -3.55
N TYR A 161 7.75 0.82 -2.32
CA TYR A 161 6.90 0.76 -1.13
C TYR A 161 6.36 2.16 -0.82
N VAL A 162 5.04 2.24 -0.72
CA VAL A 162 4.30 3.46 -0.39
C VAL A 162 3.64 3.27 0.97
N PRO A 163 3.82 4.20 1.93
CA PRO A 163 3.23 4.06 3.24
C PRO A 163 1.73 4.37 3.20
N TYR A 164 0.98 3.57 3.95
CA TYR A 164 -0.44 3.75 4.20
C TYR A 164 -0.69 3.78 5.71
N TRP A 165 -1.69 4.55 6.10
CA TRP A 165 -2.38 4.39 7.36
C TRP A 165 -3.58 3.47 7.13
N THR A 166 -3.81 2.55 8.05
CA THR A 166 -5.04 1.76 8.13
C THR A 166 -5.80 2.23 9.36
N PHE A 167 -7.12 2.31 9.24
CA PHE A 167 -7.98 2.76 10.33
C PHE A 167 -9.23 1.92 10.39
N ASP A 168 -9.53 1.45 11.59
CA ASP A 168 -10.76 0.72 11.83
C ASP A 168 -11.80 1.66 12.44
N ALA A 169 -13.05 1.43 12.08
CA ALA A 169 -14.15 2.25 12.54
C ALA A 169 -15.35 1.40 12.91
N GLN A 170 -15.86 1.60 14.12
CA GLN A 170 -17.20 1.18 14.48
C GLN A 170 -18.20 2.15 13.82
N LEU A 171 -19.02 1.63 12.92
CA LEU A 171 -20.05 2.40 12.21
C LEU A 171 -21.39 2.26 12.91
N VAL A 172 -22.04 3.39 13.17
CA VAL A 172 -23.47 3.48 13.48
C VAL A 172 -24.05 4.57 12.60
N ALA A 173 -25.03 4.23 11.77
CA ALA A 173 -25.65 5.19 10.86
C ALA A 173 -27.16 5.00 10.81
N ASP A 174 -27.90 6.11 10.86
CA ASP A 174 -29.33 6.13 10.57
C ASP A 174 -29.54 6.34 9.07
N TYR A 175 -30.49 5.61 8.49
CA TYR A 175 -30.87 5.76 7.10
C TYR A 175 -32.36 6.04 6.97
N GLU A 176 -32.69 6.82 5.94
CA GLU A 176 -34.05 7.04 5.45
C GLU A 176 -34.04 6.88 3.93
N GLY A 177 -35.03 6.18 3.38
CA GLY A 177 -35.09 5.91 1.96
C GLY A 177 -36.39 5.26 1.52
N GLN A 178 -36.36 4.64 0.34
CA GLN A 178 -37.49 3.87 -0.19
C GLN A 178 -37.09 2.41 -0.37
N ARG A 179 -37.86 1.51 0.21
CA ARG A 179 -37.78 0.08 -0.02
C ARG A 179 -38.60 -0.27 -1.27
N GLY A 180 -37.96 -0.96 -2.21
CA GLY A 180 -38.61 -1.47 -3.41
C GLY A 180 -38.90 -2.97 -3.27
N ASP A 181 -40.16 -3.34 -3.11
CA ASP A 181 -40.58 -4.76 -3.15
C ASP A 181 -41.00 -5.13 -4.58
N TYR A 182 -40.30 -6.11 -5.16
CA TYR A 182 -40.60 -6.59 -6.51
C TYR A 182 -41.84 -7.47 -6.53
N TYR A 183 -42.73 -7.23 -7.50
CA TYR A 183 -43.89 -8.09 -7.77
C TYR A 183 -44.06 -8.28 -9.28
N TYR A 184 -44.74 -9.37 -9.66
CA TYR A 184 -44.97 -9.70 -11.06
C TYR A 184 -46.44 -9.57 -11.40
N VAL A 185 -46.73 -8.91 -12.50
CA VAL A 185 -48.09 -8.85 -13.06
C VAL A 185 -48.14 -9.57 -14.38
N THR A 186 -49.22 -10.31 -14.57
CA THR A 186 -49.48 -11.00 -15.82
C THR A 186 -50.10 -10.02 -16.81
N LYS A 187 -49.42 -9.75 -17.92
CA LYS A 187 -49.90 -8.87 -18.99
C LYS A 187 -50.05 -9.66 -20.29
N THR A 188 -51.21 -9.55 -20.92
CA THR A 188 -51.38 -10.05 -22.29
C THR A 188 -50.90 -8.99 -23.26
N VAL A 189 -49.95 -9.34 -24.14
CA VAL A 189 -49.41 -8.46 -25.18
C VAL A 189 -49.69 -9.05 -26.56
N GLY A 190 -49.88 -8.19 -27.56
CA GLY A 190 -50.23 -8.56 -28.94
C GLY A 190 -51.73 -8.46 -29.25
N SER A 191 -52.11 -8.74 -30.50
CA SER A 191 -53.50 -8.70 -30.99
C SER A 191 -53.79 -9.88 -31.92
N GLY A 192 -55.07 -10.30 -32.00
CA GLY A 192 -55.51 -11.45 -32.80
C GLY A 192 -54.88 -12.78 -32.37
N LYS A 193 -54.36 -13.57 -33.32
CA LYS A 193 -53.70 -14.87 -33.10
C LYS A 193 -52.31 -14.76 -32.44
N ASN A 194 -51.74 -13.56 -32.36
CA ASN A 194 -50.41 -13.32 -31.77
C ASN A 194 -50.49 -12.82 -30.31
N LYS A 195 -51.56 -13.16 -29.57
CA LYS A 195 -51.65 -12.86 -28.14
C LYS A 195 -50.73 -13.80 -27.38
N ARG A 196 -49.85 -13.23 -26.54
CA ARG A 196 -49.03 -13.99 -25.60
C ARG A 196 -49.10 -13.36 -24.22
N THR A 197 -49.04 -14.21 -23.21
CA THR A 197 -49.00 -13.82 -21.81
C THR A 197 -47.54 -13.65 -21.41
N VAL A 198 -47.18 -12.48 -20.88
CA VAL A 198 -45.84 -12.20 -20.36
C VAL A 198 -45.93 -11.77 -18.90
N GLN A 199 -44.92 -12.13 -18.11
CA GLN A 199 -44.75 -11.63 -16.76
C GLN A 199 -43.95 -10.33 -16.81
N GLU A 200 -44.53 -9.24 -16.31
CA GLU A 200 -43.88 -7.94 -16.21
C GLU A 200 -43.48 -7.71 -14.74
N ARG A 201 -42.17 -7.52 -14.48
CA ARG A 201 -41.67 -7.15 -13.15
C ARG A 201 -42.00 -5.70 -12.87
N ARG A 202 -42.65 -5.43 -11.75
CA ARG A 202 -42.91 -4.10 -11.20
C ARG A 202 -42.28 -3.97 -9.82
N THR A 203 -42.09 -2.74 -9.38
CA THR A 203 -41.54 -2.43 -8.05
C THR A 203 -42.57 -1.60 -7.30
N SER A 204 -42.94 -2.03 -6.09
CA SER A 204 -43.74 -1.25 -5.15
C SER A 204 -42.80 -0.54 -4.20
N TRP A 205 -42.84 0.80 -4.18
CA TRP A 205 -41.99 1.61 -3.33
C TRP A 205 -42.73 2.00 -2.05
N SER A 206 -42.11 1.79 -0.89
CA SER A 206 -42.59 2.26 0.41
C SER A 206 -41.46 2.97 1.17
N PRO A 207 -41.73 4.03 1.96
CA PRO A 207 -40.73 4.62 2.84
C PRO A 207 -40.14 3.57 3.79
N ALA A 208 -38.84 3.63 4.03
CA ALA A 208 -38.13 2.80 4.98
C ALA A 208 -37.09 3.65 5.70
N ALA A 209 -36.96 3.42 7.01
CA ALA A 209 -35.96 4.05 7.83
C ALA A 209 -35.47 3.07 8.90
N GLY A 210 -34.27 3.28 9.41
CA GLY A 210 -33.72 2.49 10.50
C GLY A 210 -32.27 2.83 10.81
N THR A 211 -31.68 2.11 11.75
CA THR A 211 -30.28 2.25 12.14
C THR A 211 -29.51 1.01 11.70
N ILE A 212 -28.36 1.23 11.07
CA ILE A 212 -27.38 0.19 10.77
C ILE A 212 -26.21 0.31 11.75
N ASN A 213 -25.71 -0.83 12.19
CA ASN A 213 -24.49 -0.94 12.97
C ASN A 213 -23.54 -1.86 12.20
N GLY A 214 -22.26 -1.51 12.14
CA GLY A 214 -21.25 -2.28 11.41
C GLY A 214 -19.85 -1.96 11.90
N PHE A 215 -18.89 -2.68 11.33
CA PHE A 215 -17.48 -2.44 11.52
C PHE A 215 -16.84 -2.27 10.14
N VAL A 216 -16.07 -1.21 9.98
CA VAL A 216 -15.25 -0.97 8.81
C VAL A 216 -13.82 -1.32 9.23
N ASP A 217 -13.34 -2.43 8.69
CA ASP A 217 -11.99 -2.94 8.90
C ASP A 217 -11.08 -2.39 7.80
N ASP A 218 -9.95 -1.81 8.19
CA ASP A 218 -8.91 -1.30 7.28
C ASP A 218 -9.32 -0.23 6.26
N THR A 219 -9.71 0.96 6.74
CA THR A 219 -9.79 2.13 5.86
C THR A 219 -8.40 2.60 5.44
N LEU A 220 -8.01 2.29 4.20
CA LEU A 220 -6.70 2.63 3.65
C LEU A 220 -6.58 4.11 3.27
N VAL A 221 -5.72 4.82 4.00
CA VAL A 221 -5.37 6.22 3.71
C VAL A 221 -3.90 6.30 3.34
N LYS A 222 -3.61 6.71 2.11
CA LYS A 222 -2.23 6.94 1.67
C LYS A 222 -1.56 7.97 2.59
N ALA A 223 -0.36 7.65 3.07
CA ALA A 223 0.34 8.45 4.09
C ALA A 223 1.45 9.36 3.52
N THR A 224 1.43 9.62 2.21
CA THR A 224 2.43 10.41 1.49
C THR A 224 1.77 11.43 0.55
N LYS A 225 2.33 12.64 0.49
CA LYS A 225 1.91 13.71 -0.44
C LYS A 225 2.74 13.73 -1.73
N GLN A 226 3.65 12.77 -1.91
CA GLN A 226 4.51 12.74 -3.08
C GLN A 226 3.70 12.65 -4.37
N ARG A 227 4.01 13.53 -5.33
CA ARG A 227 3.25 13.62 -6.60
C ARG A 227 3.37 12.34 -7.42
N GLY A 228 4.53 11.68 -7.37
CA GLY A 228 4.77 10.43 -8.09
C GLY A 228 4.04 9.22 -7.51
N SER A 229 3.67 9.23 -6.22
CA SER A 229 2.89 8.17 -5.58
C SER A 229 1.37 8.40 -5.68
N GLN A 230 0.90 9.11 -6.72
CA GLN A 230 -0.53 9.15 -7.03
C GLN A 230 -0.96 7.81 -7.61
N ILE A 231 -1.36 6.91 -6.72
CA ILE A 231 -2.01 5.65 -7.05
C ILE A 231 -3.51 5.94 -7.16
N PRO A 232 -4.15 5.75 -8.33
CA PRO A 232 -5.59 5.93 -8.48
C PRO A 232 -6.35 5.03 -7.52
N ARG A 233 -7.48 5.51 -7.00
CA ARG A 233 -8.27 4.77 -6.02
C ARG A 233 -8.77 3.43 -6.56
N GLU A 234 -9.06 3.40 -7.86
CA GLU A 234 -9.55 2.24 -8.59
C GLU A 234 -8.55 1.07 -8.59
N VAL A 235 -7.26 1.36 -8.37
CA VAL A 235 -6.20 0.35 -8.32
C VAL A 235 -5.57 0.22 -6.92
N SER A 236 -6.03 0.98 -5.93
CA SER A 236 -5.53 0.95 -4.54
C SER A 236 -6.32 -0.02 -3.63
N ASN A 237 -6.92 -1.06 -4.20
CA ASN A 237 -7.59 -2.12 -3.46
C ASN A 237 -6.58 -3.22 -3.12
N TRP A 238 -5.72 -2.93 -2.15
CA TRP A 238 -4.67 -3.83 -1.71
C TRP A 238 -5.26 -5.07 -1.04
N ASN A 239 -4.68 -6.25 -1.29
CA ASN A 239 -5.06 -7.47 -0.59
C ASN A 239 -4.35 -7.53 0.77
N LEU A 240 -5.07 -7.13 1.82
CA LEU A 240 -4.54 -7.01 3.17
C LEU A 240 -4.34 -8.36 3.88
N ASP A 241 -4.98 -9.43 3.40
CA ASP A 241 -4.71 -10.80 3.86
C ASP A 241 -3.24 -11.22 3.66
N GLY A 242 -2.53 -10.52 2.76
CA GLY A 242 -1.12 -10.75 2.48
C GLY A 242 -0.16 -9.99 3.41
N LEU A 243 -0.65 -9.21 4.37
CA LEU A 243 0.19 -8.45 5.28
C LEU A 243 1.05 -9.38 6.14
N LYS A 244 2.29 -8.94 6.35
CA LYS A 244 3.30 -9.57 7.19
C LYS A 244 3.73 -8.58 8.26
N ASN A 245 4.25 -9.10 9.37
CA ASN A 245 4.89 -8.25 10.37
C ASN A 245 6.03 -7.48 9.71
N PHE A 246 6.16 -6.20 10.06
CA PHE A 246 7.18 -5.37 9.48
C PHE A 246 8.57 -5.92 9.82
N ASP A 247 9.33 -6.27 8.78
CA ASP A 247 10.74 -6.62 8.83
C ASP A 247 11.43 -5.88 7.67
N THR A 248 12.51 -5.15 7.98
CA THR A 248 13.24 -4.34 7.00
C THR A 248 13.85 -5.17 5.87
N LYS A 249 14.01 -6.49 6.05
CA LYS A 249 14.43 -7.43 5.00
C LYS A 249 13.50 -7.44 3.80
N TYR A 250 12.19 -7.22 3.98
CA TYR A 250 11.24 -7.13 2.84
C TYR A 250 11.45 -5.89 1.98
N LEU A 251 12.15 -4.87 2.50
CA LEU A 251 12.48 -3.65 1.79
C LEU A 251 13.82 -3.73 1.04
N ALA A 252 14.59 -4.80 1.24
CA ALA A 252 15.93 -4.92 0.70
C ALA A 252 15.93 -4.96 -0.84
N GLY A 253 16.65 -4.02 -1.47
CA GLY A 253 16.64 -3.83 -2.92
C GLY A 253 15.44 -3.04 -3.47
N TYR A 254 14.61 -2.46 -2.61
CA TYR A 254 13.43 -1.68 -2.99
C TYR A 254 13.47 -0.24 -2.47
N VAL A 255 13.03 0.69 -3.31
CA VAL A 255 12.81 2.07 -2.88
C VAL A 255 11.60 2.11 -1.97
N THR A 256 11.75 2.79 -0.83
CA THR A 256 10.68 2.94 0.17
C THR A 256 10.44 4.42 0.42
N GLU A 257 9.17 4.84 0.35
CA GLU A 257 8.76 6.18 0.77
C GLU A 257 8.52 6.24 2.28
N LYS A 258 8.73 7.43 2.85
CA LYS A 258 8.39 7.72 4.24
C LYS A 258 7.00 8.34 4.37
N TYR A 259 6.45 8.25 5.57
CA TYR A 259 5.26 8.98 5.98
C TYR A 259 5.52 10.49 5.88
N THR A 260 4.70 11.21 5.12
CA THR A 260 4.69 12.68 5.09
C THR A 260 3.36 13.27 5.52
N ILE A 261 2.34 12.43 5.68
CA ILE A 261 1.02 12.78 6.21
C ILE A 261 0.99 12.31 7.66
N PRO A 262 0.90 13.22 8.64
CA PRO A 262 0.77 12.85 10.04
C PRO A 262 -0.45 11.97 10.29
N LEU A 263 -0.38 11.09 11.30
CA LEU A 263 -1.49 10.20 11.70
C LEU A 263 -2.81 10.95 11.87
N ARG A 264 -2.77 12.12 12.52
CA ARG A 264 -3.96 12.98 12.73
C ARG A 264 -4.63 13.38 11.41
N ASP A 265 -3.85 13.81 10.43
CA ASP A 265 -4.38 14.19 9.12
C ASP A 265 -4.93 12.98 8.38
N GLY A 266 -4.24 11.83 8.50
CA GLY A 266 -4.71 10.55 7.96
C GLY A 266 -6.07 10.15 8.53
N HIS A 267 -6.25 10.26 9.85
CA HIS A 267 -7.50 9.96 10.53
C HIS A 267 -8.66 10.84 10.04
N LEU A 268 -8.42 12.13 9.83
CA LEU A 268 -9.44 13.04 9.28
C LEU A 268 -9.87 12.67 7.86
N VAL A 269 -8.97 12.09 7.06
CA VAL A 269 -9.31 11.56 5.74
C VAL A 269 -10.11 10.26 5.87
N ALA A 270 -9.73 9.36 6.77
CA ALA A 270 -10.43 8.11 7.02
C ALA A 270 -11.89 8.34 7.44
N ASN A 271 -12.14 9.27 8.37
CA ASN A 271 -13.52 9.60 8.80
C ASN A 271 -14.40 10.04 7.63
N LYS A 272 -13.89 10.92 6.75
CA LYS A 272 -14.62 11.38 5.56
C LYS A 272 -14.89 10.25 4.57
N GLU A 273 -14.03 9.23 4.55
CA GLU A 273 -14.20 8.08 3.68
C GLU A 273 -15.20 7.10 4.26
N ALA A 274 -15.21 6.89 5.57
CA ALA A 274 -16.21 6.08 6.26
C ALA A 274 -17.63 6.70 6.20
N GLU A 275 -17.74 8.02 6.06
CA GLU A 275 -19.02 8.74 5.89
C GLU A 275 -19.64 8.62 4.48
N ARG A 276 -18.88 8.15 3.47
CA ARG A 276 -19.33 8.06 2.07
C ARG A 276 -20.11 6.80 1.77
#